data_AF-A0A495UEJ9-F1
#
_entry.id   AF-A0A495UEJ9-F1
#
_cell.length_a   1.000
_cell.length_b   1.000
_cell.length_c   1.000
_cell.angle_alpha   90.00
_cell.angle_beta   90.00
_cell.angle_gamma   90.00
#
_symmetry.space_group_name_H-M   'P 1'
#
loop_
_entity.id
_entity.type
_entity.pdbx_description
1 polymer ?
#
loop_
_entity_poly.entity_id
_entity_poly.type
_entity_poly.pdbx_seq_one_letter_code
_entity_poly.pdbx_strand_id
1 'polypeptide(L)'
;MIIDAYNTTQDVRGRSDYLTGARPGEEPPAYTPFDPNRILTRMDAAGVDMAMVCSLAQRIENDFIIGLQDSHPDRLIGFGQVRPQDDDALDEIRRMAEAGIRGLKLHPSMHGYHVADHGLLDPVFRECARHGMAVIINALDDAFCAPFSIEEIVKDHPDVPTIIAHMGAVWNVPEAIIVAERRENVYLETSATLMADVKRAYARVGAEKILMGSEWPGSDFDLERMKIAKAIPDAADRALVEGGNYARLLRLDVA
;
A
#
# COMPACT_ATOMS: atom_id res chain seq x y z
N MET A 1 11.31 -14.80 5.34
CA MET A 1 11.24 -13.35 5.13
C MET A 1 9.81 -12.89 5.36
N ILE A 2 9.61 -11.96 6.29
CA ILE A 2 8.35 -11.29 6.60
C ILE A 2 8.41 -9.87 6.02
N ILE A 3 7.40 -9.49 5.25
CA ILE A 3 7.31 -8.18 4.61
C ILE A 3 5.96 -7.56 4.89
N ASP A 4 5.96 -6.37 5.49
CA ASP A 4 4.76 -5.58 5.66
C ASP A 4 4.46 -4.79 4.37
N ALA A 5 3.28 -4.99 3.81
CA ALA A 5 2.95 -4.52 2.47
C ALA A 5 2.44 -3.07 2.40
N TYR A 6 2.19 -2.38 3.52
CA TYR A 6 1.66 -1.01 3.45
C TYR A 6 1.91 -0.21 4.73
N ASN A 7 2.71 0.85 4.63
CA ASN A 7 2.96 1.79 5.73
C ASN A 7 3.07 3.21 5.19
N THR A 8 2.74 4.17 6.04
CA THR A 8 2.83 5.59 5.72
C THR A 8 3.95 6.26 6.49
N THR A 9 4.78 7.02 5.78
CA THR A 9 5.84 7.84 6.35
C THR A 9 5.68 9.28 5.88
N GLN A 10 5.99 10.22 6.75
CA GLN A 10 5.82 11.65 6.48
C GLN A 10 6.94 12.40 7.18
N ASP A 11 7.72 13.17 6.43
CA ASP A 11 8.70 14.09 7.00
C ASP A 11 8.06 15.46 7.16
N VAL A 12 7.52 16.04 6.08
CA VAL A 12 6.96 17.39 6.15
C VAL A 12 5.60 17.38 6.83
N ARG A 13 5.55 18.07 7.96
CA ARG A 13 4.36 18.24 8.81
C ARG A 13 3.11 18.82 8.12
N GLY A 14 3.24 19.68 7.12
CA GLY A 14 2.09 20.42 6.57
C GLY A 14 1.50 21.46 7.54
N ARG A 15 0.24 21.86 7.32
CA ARG A 15 -0.42 22.96 8.06
C ARG A 15 -1.81 22.65 8.63
N SER A 16 -2.42 21.51 8.31
CA SER A 16 -3.73 21.18 8.89
C SER A 16 -3.59 20.70 10.34
N ASP A 17 -4.66 20.85 11.11
CA ASP A 17 -4.81 20.28 12.45
C ASP A 17 -4.59 18.76 12.46
N TYR A 18 -5.10 18.05 11.46
CA TYR A 18 -4.88 16.62 11.27
C TYR A 18 -3.39 16.25 11.20
N LEU A 19 -2.61 16.99 10.41
CA LEU A 19 -1.17 16.69 10.24
C LEU A 19 -0.31 17.22 11.38
N THR A 20 -0.76 18.28 12.05
CA THR A 20 0.00 18.91 13.14
C THR A 20 -0.29 18.30 14.50
N GLY A 21 -1.42 17.57 14.63
CA GLY A 21 -1.96 17.06 15.89
C GLY A 21 -2.49 18.16 16.82
N ALA A 22 -2.53 19.41 16.35
CA ALA A 22 -2.94 20.57 17.13
C ALA A 22 -4.46 20.68 17.15
N ARG A 23 -5.04 21.00 18.31
CA ARG A 23 -6.47 21.30 18.37
C ARG A 23 -6.76 22.68 17.81
N PRO A 24 -7.99 22.96 17.32
CA PRO A 24 -8.36 24.29 16.88
C PRO A 24 -8.09 25.34 17.98
N GLY A 25 -7.27 26.35 17.66
CA GLY A 25 -6.89 27.43 18.58
C GLY A 25 -5.62 27.17 19.40
N GLU A 26 -4.99 26.00 19.29
CA GLU A 26 -3.69 25.71 19.92
C GLU A 26 -2.53 25.94 18.93
N GLU A 27 -1.39 26.39 19.45
CA GLU A 27 -0.17 26.40 18.64
C GLU A 27 0.30 24.98 18.37
N PRO A 28 0.70 24.68 17.14
CA PRO A 28 1.12 23.33 16.78
C PRO A 28 2.48 23.03 17.46
N PRO A 29 2.72 21.83 18.02
CA PRO A 29 3.99 21.48 18.69
C PRO A 29 5.22 21.70 17.80
N ALA A 30 6.45 21.70 18.33
CA ALA A 30 7.63 21.90 17.49
C ALA A 30 7.72 20.85 16.36
N TYR A 31 8.18 21.27 15.18
CA TYR A 31 8.44 20.34 14.08
C TYR A 31 9.52 19.34 14.49
N THR A 32 9.25 18.05 14.30
CA THR A 32 10.21 16.97 14.48
C THR A 32 10.27 16.22 13.15
N PRO A 33 11.45 16.18 12.48
CA PRO A 33 11.63 15.38 11.27
C PRO A 33 11.27 13.91 11.49
N PHE A 34 10.98 13.20 10.40
CA PHE A 34 10.78 11.76 10.47
C PHE A 34 12.06 11.08 10.93
N ASP A 35 11.96 10.28 12.00
CA ASP A 35 13.04 9.42 12.47
C ASP A 35 12.76 7.97 12.03
N PRO A 36 13.55 7.42 11.08
CA PRO A 36 13.40 6.05 10.62
C PRO A 36 13.49 5.02 11.75
N ASN A 37 14.19 5.31 12.86
CA ASN A 37 14.28 4.37 13.98
C ASN A 37 12.91 4.07 14.60
N ARG A 38 11.91 4.95 14.43
CA ARG A 38 10.55 4.74 14.93
C ARG A 38 9.87 3.53 14.29
N ILE A 39 10.04 3.35 12.97
CA ILE A 39 9.49 2.19 12.26
C ILE A 39 10.42 0.99 12.41
N LEU A 40 11.75 1.18 12.27
CA LEU A 40 12.73 0.08 12.31
C LEU A 40 12.71 -0.65 13.66
N THR A 41 12.67 0.07 14.78
CA THR A 41 12.59 -0.56 16.11
C THR A 41 11.32 -1.40 16.29
N ARG A 42 10.21 -0.96 15.68
CA ARG A 42 8.92 -1.68 15.73
C ARG A 42 8.94 -2.91 14.83
N MET A 43 9.54 -2.79 13.65
CA MET A 43 9.80 -3.93 12.76
C MET A 43 10.65 -4.98 13.46
N ASP A 44 11.77 -4.59 14.08
CA ASP A 44 12.68 -5.50 14.79
C ASP A 44 11.96 -6.21 15.95
N ALA A 45 11.20 -5.49 16.76
CA ALA A 45 10.42 -6.06 17.86
C ALA A 45 9.35 -7.06 17.38
N ALA A 46 8.79 -6.83 16.20
CA ALA A 46 7.79 -7.70 15.58
C ALA A 46 8.39 -8.76 14.65
N GLY A 47 9.71 -8.83 14.47
CA GLY A 47 10.37 -9.74 13.53
C GLY A 47 9.97 -9.51 12.07
N VAL A 48 9.73 -8.27 11.67
CA VAL A 48 9.47 -7.87 10.27
C VAL A 48 10.80 -7.53 9.60
N ASP A 49 11.11 -8.22 8.52
CA ASP A 49 12.38 -8.05 7.81
C ASP A 49 12.34 -6.79 6.94
N MET A 50 11.26 -6.61 6.17
CA MET A 50 11.07 -5.45 5.28
C MET A 50 9.69 -4.80 5.42
N ALA A 51 9.59 -3.52 5.07
CA ALA A 51 8.32 -2.80 5.04
C ALA A 51 8.21 -1.91 3.80
N MET A 52 7.08 -1.95 3.11
CA MET A 52 6.75 -0.93 2.10
C MET A 52 6.40 0.38 2.79
N VAL A 53 6.99 1.47 2.30
CA VAL A 53 6.72 2.83 2.78
C VAL A 53 6.30 3.73 1.62
N CYS A 54 5.28 4.54 1.85
CA CYS A 54 4.89 5.62 0.94
C CYS A 54 4.60 6.90 1.72
N SER A 55 4.44 8.01 0.99
CA SER A 55 4.01 9.27 1.61
C SER A 55 2.59 9.18 2.17
N LEU A 56 2.23 10.14 3.02
CA LEU A 56 0.83 10.35 3.37
C LEU A 56 0.10 11.01 2.17
N ALA A 57 -1.12 10.60 1.85
CA ALA A 57 -1.80 11.07 0.61
C ALA A 57 -2.02 12.59 0.55
N GLN A 58 -2.19 13.24 1.70
CA GLN A 58 -2.29 14.69 1.88
C GLN A 58 -1.01 15.43 1.45
N ARG A 59 0.13 14.73 1.45
CA ARG A 59 1.45 15.30 1.23
C ARG A 59 2.36 14.30 0.52
N ILE A 60 2.41 14.38 -0.80
CA ILE A 60 3.31 13.56 -1.63
C ILE A 60 4.75 14.07 -1.46
N GLU A 61 5.66 13.17 -1.07
CA GLU A 61 7.07 13.46 -0.77
C GLU A 61 8.00 12.42 -1.42
N ASN A 62 7.97 12.29 -2.75
CA ASN A 62 8.67 11.22 -3.46
C ASN A 62 10.19 11.22 -3.21
N ASP A 63 10.84 12.39 -3.16
CA ASP A 63 12.28 12.48 -2.88
C ASP A 63 12.63 12.00 -1.46
N PHE A 64 11.74 12.22 -0.50
CA PHE A 64 11.90 11.68 0.85
C PHE A 64 11.77 10.15 0.86
N ILE A 65 10.79 9.60 0.12
CA ILE A 65 10.64 8.14 0.00
C ILE A 65 11.85 7.51 -0.68
N ILE A 66 12.36 8.12 -1.75
CA ILE A 66 13.60 7.68 -2.43
C ILE A 66 14.77 7.69 -1.45
N GLY A 67 15.00 8.80 -0.74
CA GLY A 67 16.08 8.88 0.26
C GLY A 67 15.92 7.90 1.42
N LEU A 68 14.68 7.61 1.83
CA LEU A 68 14.40 6.69 2.93
C LEU A 68 14.70 5.23 2.53
N GLN A 69 14.31 4.80 1.32
CA GLN A 69 14.70 3.46 0.83
C GLN A 69 16.21 3.37 0.57
N ASP A 70 16.85 4.41 0.04
CA ASP A 70 18.28 4.36 -0.31
C ASP A 70 19.17 4.29 0.93
N SER A 71 18.71 4.87 2.04
CA SER A 71 19.38 4.77 3.34
C SER A 71 19.13 3.45 4.06
N HIS A 72 18.11 2.68 3.69
CA HIS A 72 17.74 1.41 4.32
C HIS A 72 17.27 0.36 3.28
N PRO A 73 18.06 0.06 2.24
CA PRO A 73 17.61 -0.70 1.06
C PRO A 73 17.30 -2.17 1.36
N ASP A 74 17.81 -2.69 2.46
CA ASP A 74 17.58 -4.03 3.00
C ASP A 74 16.37 -4.11 3.94
N ARG A 75 15.76 -2.96 4.28
CA ARG A 75 14.65 -2.87 5.24
C ARG A 75 13.41 -2.19 4.68
N LEU A 76 13.55 -1.21 3.79
CA LEU A 76 12.45 -0.37 3.34
C LEU A 76 12.30 -0.40 1.82
N ILE A 77 11.06 -0.55 1.37
CA ILE A 77 10.70 -0.59 -0.06
C ILE A 77 9.87 0.66 -0.36
N GLY A 78 10.39 1.54 -1.20
CA GLY A 78 9.69 2.77 -1.55
C GLY A 78 8.55 2.53 -2.54
N PHE A 79 7.38 3.06 -2.22
CA PHE A 79 6.28 3.29 -3.16
C PHE A 79 6.06 4.79 -3.31
N GLY A 80 6.15 5.26 -4.55
CA GLY A 80 5.94 6.65 -4.92
C GLY A 80 4.46 7.01 -5.03
N GLN A 81 4.15 8.29 -5.17
CA GLN A 81 2.79 8.76 -5.46
C GLN A 81 2.81 9.87 -6.51
N VAL A 82 1.75 9.96 -7.30
CA VAL A 82 1.46 11.11 -8.14
C VAL A 82 -0.01 11.47 -7.97
N ARG A 83 -0.35 12.72 -8.29
CA ARG A 83 -1.73 13.04 -8.66
C ARG A 83 -1.84 12.80 -10.16
N PRO A 84 -2.64 11.83 -10.63
CA PRO A 84 -2.75 11.55 -12.07
C PRO A 84 -3.18 12.74 -12.93
N GLN A 85 -3.81 13.75 -12.32
CA GLN A 85 -4.29 14.97 -12.98
C GLN A 85 -3.19 15.99 -13.27
N ASP A 86 -2.01 15.85 -12.65
CA ASP A 86 -0.92 16.78 -12.84
C ASP A 86 -0.24 16.52 -14.21
N ASP A 87 0.15 17.60 -14.90
CA ASP A 87 0.73 17.53 -16.25
C ASP A 87 2.03 16.70 -16.30
N ASP A 88 2.77 16.64 -15.19
CA ASP A 88 4.04 15.92 -15.05
C ASP A 88 3.91 14.52 -14.41
N ALA A 89 2.69 14.03 -14.17
CA ALA A 89 2.46 12.77 -13.45
C ALA A 89 3.20 11.57 -14.08
N LEU A 90 3.20 11.45 -15.41
CA LEU A 90 3.89 10.35 -16.11
C LEU A 90 5.41 10.50 -16.06
N ASP A 91 5.92 11.73 -16.16
CA ASP A 91 7.34 12.01 -16.04
C ASP A 91 7.85 11.70 -14.63
N GLU A 92 7.05 11.98 -13.62
CA GLU A 92 7.36 11.67 -12.23
C GLU A 92 7.35 10.16 -11.95
N ILE A 93 6.40 9.40 -12.52
CA ILE A 93 6.40 7.93 -12.44
C ILE A 93 7.69 7.37 -13.01
N ARG A 94 8.09 7.83 -14.20
CA ARG A 94 9.35 7.42 -14.84
C ARG A 94 10.56 7.77 -13.98
N ARG A 95 10.63 8.99 -13.43
CA ARG A 95 11.74 9.41 -12.57
C ARG A 95 11.86 8.54 -11.33
N MET A 96 10.73 8.24 -10.67
CA MET A 96 10.70 7.37 -9.50
C MET A 96 11.16 5.95 -9.85
N ALA A 97 10.69 5.39 -10.96
CA ALA A 97 11.13 4.08 -11.44
C ALA A 97 12.63 4.03 -11.71
N GLU A 98 13.19 5.06 -12.36
CA GLU A 98 14.63 5.20 -12.60
C GLU A 98 15.44 5.35 -11.30
N ALA A 99 14.82 5.88 -10.24
CA ALA A 99 15.37 5.94 -8.88
C ALA A 99 15.17 4.64 -8.07
N GLY A 100 14.62 3.59 -8.68
CA GLY A 100 14.48 2.27 -8.05
C GLY A 100 13.21 2.06 -7.22
N ILE A 101 12.25 3.00 -7.26
CA ILE A 101 10.92 2.83 -6.64
C ILE A 101 10.21 1.65 -7.30
N ARG A 102 9.64 0.76 -6.48
CA ARG A 102 9.08 -0.54 -6.95
C ARG A 102 7.58 -0.51 -7.21
N GLY A 103 6.90 0.57 -6.81
CA GLY A 103 5.47 0.68 -7.03
C GLY A 103 4.91 2.07 -6.81
N LEU A 104 3.64 2.22 -7.17
CA LEU A 104 2.88 3.46 -7.10
C LEU A 104 1.71 3.29 -6.13
N LYS A 105 1.57 4.23 -5.19
CA LYS A 105 0.38 4.36 -4.35
C LYS A 105 -0.56 5.40 -4.94
N LEU A 106 -1.82 5.02 -5.11
CA LEU A 106 -2.88 5.90 -5.58
C LEU A 106 -3.88 6.17 -4.45
N HIS A 107 -4.42 7.39 -4.42
CA HIS A 107 -5.47 7.75 -3.47
C HIS A 107 -6.59 8.57 -4.14
N PRO A 108 -7.47 7.91 -4.94
CA PRO A 108 -8.51 8.57 -5.73
C PRO A 108 -9.37 9.58 -4.95
N SER A 109 -9.82 9.20 -3.77
CA SER A 109 -10.72 10.00 -2.92
C SER A 109 -10.08 11.27 -2.37
N MET A 110 -8.82 11.20 -1.94
CA MET A 110 -8.10 12.37 -1.40
C MET A 110 -7.56 13.28 -2.49
N HIS A 111 -7.28 12.72 -3.67
CA HIS A 111 -6.78 13.47 -4.82
C HIS A 111 -7.88 13.90 -5.79
N GLY A 112 -9.15 13.54 -5.51
CA GLY A 112 -10.32 14.07 -6.20
C GLY A 112 -10.56 13.52 -7.60
N TYR A 113 -10.35 12.23 -7.83
CA TYR A 113 -10.70 11.56 -9.09
C TYR A 113 -11.35 10.20 -8.86
N HIS A 114 -12.11 9.71 -9.84
CA HIS A 114 -12.67 8.36 -9.82
C HIS A 114 -11.66 7.37 -10.41
N VAL A 115 -11.47 6.21 -9.78
CA VAL A 115 -10.44 5.24 -10.17
C VAL A 115 -10.66 4.65 -11.57
N ALA A 116 -11.93 4.56 -12.01
CA ALA A 116 -12.29 4.08 -13.34
C ALA A 116 -12.28 5.19 -14.42
N ASP A 117 -11.70 6.36 -14.15
CA ASP A 117 -11.45 7.34 -15.19
C ASP A 117 -10.30 6.86 -16.09
N HIS A 118 -10.64 6.12 -17.14
CA HIS A 118 -9.68 5.56 -18.09
C HIS A 118 -8.80 6.62 -18.77
N GLY A 119 -9.35 7.82 -19.03
CA GLY A 119 -8.57 8.89 -19.65
C GLY A 119 -7.41 9.33 -18.78
N LEU A 120 -7.63 9.29 -17.46
CA LEU A 120 -6.66 9.65 -16.45
C LEU A 120 -5.73 8.48 -16.05
N LEU A 121 -6.28 7.27 -15.89
CA LEU A 121 -5.56 6.14 -15.28
C LEU A 121 -4.91 5.22 -16.31
N ASP A 122 -5.44 5.04 -17.52
CA ASP A 122 -4.79 4.16 -18.52
C ASP A 122 -3.35 4.58 -18.85
N PRO A 123 -3.02 5.89 -18.98
CA PRO A 123 -1.63 6.32 -19.14
C PRO A 123 -0.76 5.96 -17.93
N VAL A 124 -1.28 6.13 -16.71
CA VAL A 124 -0.57 5.82 -15.45
C VAL A 124 -0.26 4.32 -15.34
N PHE A 125 -1.24 3.46 -15.58
CA PHE A 125 -1.05 2.00 -15.53
C PHE A 125 -0.08 1.52 -16.62
N ARG A 126 -0.17 2.06 -17.85
CA ARG A 126 0.79 1.73 -18.91
C ARG A 126 2.21 2.16 -18.57
N GLU A 127 2.39 3.30 -17.91
CA GLU A 127 3.72 3.71 -17.46
C GLU A 127 4.24 2.79 -16.34
N CYS A 128 3.40 2.43 -15.38
CA CYS A 128 3.75 1.43 -14.35
C CYS A 128 4.16 0.08 -14.98
N ALA A 129 3.41 -0.40 -15.97
CA ALA A 129 3.70 -1.63 -16.70
C ALA A 129 5.08 -1.61 -17.38
N ARG A 130 5.42 -0.49 -18.05
CA ARG A 130 6.73 -0.32 -18.72
C ARG A 130 7.91 -0.49 -17.78
N HIS A 131 7.76 -0.06 -16.53
CA HIS A 131 8.81 -0.13 -15.50
C HIS A 131 8.65 -1.33 -14.56
N GLY A 132 7.64 -2.18 -14.77
CA GLY A 132 7.37 -3.33 -13.91
C GLY A 132 6.98 -2.95 -12.48
N MET A 133 6.37 -1.77 -12.30
CA MET A 133 5.89 -1.28 -11.01
C MET A 133 4.55 -1.93 -10.64
N ALA A 134 4.39 -2.23 -9.35
CA ALA A 134 3.09 -2.58 -8.79
C ALA A 134 2.28 -1.32 -8.47
N VAL A 135 0.95 -1.45 -8.39
CA VAL A 135 0.06 -0.36 -7.98
C VAL A 135 -0.70 -0.78 -6.73
N ILE A 136 -0.71 0.04 -5.70
CA ILE A 136 -1.62 -0.11 -4.55
C ILE A 136 -2.61 1.06 -4.56
N ILE A 137 -3.89 0.76 -4.45
CA ILE A 137 -4.96 1.75 -4.49
C ILE A 137 -5.60 1.80 -3.11
N ASN A 138 -5.71 3.00 -2.56
CA ASN A 138 -6.50 3.19 -1.35
C ASN A 138 -7.93 2.72 -1.61
N ALA A 139 -8.44 1.78 -0.82
CA ALA A 139 -9.78 1.24 -1.02
C ALA A 139 -10.39 0.86 0.34
N LEU A 140 -11.03 1.83 0.97
CA LEU A 140 -11.93 1.58 2.10
C LEU A 140 -13.36 1.47 1.55
N ASP A 141 -14.35 1.87 2.36
CA ASP A 141 -15.72 2.05 1.90
C ASP A 141 -15.92 3.40 1.20
N ASP A 142 -15.25 3.56 0.06
CA ASP A 142 -15.17 4.82 -0.66
C ASP A 142 -15.75 4.74 -2.08
N ALA A 143 -16.60 5.71 -2.43
CA ALA A 143 -17.31 5.74 -3.71
C ALA A 143 -16.41 6.02 -4.94
N PHE A 144 -15.26 6.67 -4.76
CA PHE A 144 -14.32 6.97 -5.85
C PHE A 144 -13.44 5.78 -6.23
N CYS A 145 -13.33 4.78 -5.35
CA CYS A 145 -12.44 3.64 -5.53
C CYS A 145 -13.02 2.33 -4.99
N ALA A 146 -14.34 2.16 -5.08
CA ALA A 146 -14.99 0.89 -4.78
C ALA A 146 -14.33 -0.26 -5.57
N PRO A 147 -14.22 -1.48 -5.01
CA PRO A 147 -13.50 -2.58 -5.66
C PRO A 147 -13.97 -2.90 -7.08
N PHE A 148 -15.26 -2.83 -7.38
CA PHE A 148 -15.73 -3.02 -8.77
C PHE A 148 -15.29 -1.89 -9.72
N SER A 149 -15.15 -0.66 -9.23
CA SER A 149 -14.54 0.43 -10.01
C SER A 149 -13.04 0.19 -10.22
N ILE A 150 -12.36 -0.39 -9.24
CA ILE A 150 -10.97 -0.85 -9.41
C ILE A 150 -10.91 -1.97 -10.47
N GLU A 151 -11.84 -2.93 -10.43
CA GLU A 151 -11.92 -3.99 -11.44
C GLU A 151 -12.04 -3.41 -12.86
N GLU A 152 -12.84 -2.35 -13.02
CA GLU A 152 -13.10 -1.73 -14.31
C GLU A 152 -11.83 -1.19 -14.98
N ILE A 153 -10.89 -0.63 -14.22
CA ILE A 153 -9.61 -0.18 -14.77
C ILE A 153 -8.62 -1.35 -14.92
N VAL A 154 -8.44 -2.20 -13.90
CA VAL A 154 -7.36 -3.22 -13.88
C VAL A 154 -7.58 -4.35 -14.89
N LYS A 155 -8.81 -4.57 -15.36
CA LYS A 155 -9.11 -5.61 -16.37
C LYS A 155 -8.34 -5.38 -17.68
N ASP A 156 -8.00 -4.14 -17.99
CA ASP A 156 -7.29 -3.74 -19.21
C ASP A 156 -5.77 -3.64 -19.00
N HIS A 157 -5.28 -3.82 -17.77
CA HIS A 157 -3.86 -3.79 -17.38
C HIS A 157 -3.45 -5.04 -16.58
N PRO A 158 -3.64 -6.27 -17.14
CA PRO A 158 -3.38 -7.53 -16.43
C PRO A 158 -1.90 -7.77 -16.09
N ASP A 159 -0.99 -7.00 -16.68
CA ASP A 159 0.46 -7.03 -16.45
C ASP A 159 0.91 -6.16 -15.27
N VAL A 160 0.02 -5.33 -14.72
CA VAL A 160 0.27 -4.52 -13.52
C VAL A 160 -0.31 -5.23 -12.29
N PRO A 161 0.53 -5.74 -11.36
CA PRO A 161 0.05 -6.22 -10.08
C PRO A 161 -0.65 -5.08 -9.34
N THR A 162 -1.94 -5.27 -9.05
CA THR A 162 -2.75 -4.25 -8.37
C THR A 162 -3.18 -4.74 -7.01
N ILE A 163 -2.98 -3.91 -5.99
CA ILE A 163 -3.26 -4.22 -4.59
C ILE A 163 -4.42 -3.33 -4.14
N ILE A 164 -5.48 -3.94 -3.62
CA ILE A 164 -6.58 -3.25 -2.96
C ILE A 164 -6.17 -3.08 -1.49
N ALA A 165 -5.78 -1.86 -1.10
CA ALA A 165 -5.44 -1.53 0.28
C ALA A 165 -6.65 -1.81 1.19
N HIS A 166 -6.41 -2.32 2.40
CA HIS A 166 -7.46 -2.65 3.37
C HIS A 166 -8.57 -3.58 2.87
N MET A 167 -8.41 -4.25 1.73
CA MET A 167 -9.41 -5.15 1.17
C MET A 167 -10.80 -4.51 1.00
N GLY A 168 -10.93 -3.20 0.77
CA GLY A 168 -12.26 -2.57 0.70
C GLY A 168 -12.94 -2.41 2.06
N ALA A 169 -12.20 -2.41 3.17
CA ALA A 169 -12.78 -2.37 4.50
C ALA A 169 -13.64 -1.12 4.74
N VAL A 170 -14.78 -1.21 5.43
CA VAL A 170 -15.33 -2.44 6.05
C VAL A 170 -16.40 -3.09 5.18
N TRP A 171 -17.17 -2.31 4.42
CA TRP A 171 -18.38 -2.80 3.76
C TRP A 171 -18.16 -3.39 2.36
N ASN A 172 -17.07 -3.00 1.67
CA ASN A 172 -16.76 -3.46 0.32
C ASN A 172 -15.86 -4.71 0.27
N VAL A 173 -15.53 -5.31 1.42
CA VAL A 173 -14.78 -6.57 1.50
C VAL A 173 -15.35 -7.67 0.58
N PRO A 174 -16.68 -7.92 0.53
CA PRO A 174 -17.22 -8.94 -0.37
C PRO A 174 -16.91 -8.66 -1.85
N GLU A 175 -16.93 -7.38 -2.26
CA GLU A 175 -16.60 -6.98 -3.63
C GLU A 175 -15.11 -7.19 -3.90
N ALA A 176 -14.22 -6.73 -3.00
CA ALA A 176 -12.79 -6.92 -3.14
C ALA A 176 -12.41 -8.40 -3.32
N ILE A 177 -13.03 -9.29 -2.54
CA ILE A 177 -12.83 -10.74 -2.69
C ILE A 177 -13.30 -11.23 -4.07
N ILE A 178 -14.48 -10.80 -4.55
CA ILE A 178 -14.99 -11.18 -5.88
C ILE A 178 -14.04 -10.70 -6.99
N VAL A 179 -13.51 -9.48 -6.87
CA VAL A 179 -12.57 -8.93 -7.85
C VAL A 179 -11.28 -9.73 -7.86
N ALA A 180 -10.72 -10.07 -6.69
CA ALA A 180 -9.52 -10.89 -6.59
C ALA A 180 -9.71 -12.33 -7.11
N GLU A 181 -10.92 -12.90 -7.00
CA GLU A 181 -11.27 -14.19 -7.63
C GLU A 181 -11.28 -14.09 -9.16
N ARG A 182 -11.78 -12.98 -9.71
CA ARG A 182 -11.94 -12.79 -11.17
C ARG A 182 -10.67 -12.36 -11.88
N ARG A 183 -9.74 -11.71 -11.17
CA ARG A 183 -8.56 -11.05 -11.75
C ARG A 183 -7.28 -11.61 -11.15
N GLU A 184 -6.49 -12.29 -11.97
CA GLU A 184 -5.23 -12.92 -11.53
C GLU A 184 -4.21 -11.92 -10.99
N ASN A 185 -4.19 -10.70 -11.50
CA ASN A 185 -3.26 -9.62 -11.11
C ASN A 185 -3.71 -8.79 -9.90
N VAL A 186 -4.86 -9.09 -9.28
CA VAL A 186 -5.38 -8.33 -8.12
C VAL A 186 -5.08 -9.03 -6.79
N TYR A 187 -4.57 -8.29 -5.82
CA TYR A 187 -4.20 -8.78 -4.48
C TYR A 187 -4.91 -7.98 -3.39
N LEU A 188 -5.10 -8.60 -2.23
CA LEU A 188 -5.84 -8.03 -1.10
C LEU A 188 -4.89 -7.76 0.07
N GLU A 189 -4.79 -6.50 0.48
CA GLU A 189 -3.95 -6.08 1.62
C GLU A 189 -4.81 -5.98 2.90
N THR A 190 -4.28 -6.42 4.05
CA THR A 190 -5.09 -6.72 5.25
C THR A 190 -5.12 -5.66 6.35
N SER A 191 -4.38 -4.56 6.23
CA SER A 191 -4.41 -3.49 7.23
C SER A 191 -5.82 -2.94 7.42
N ALA A 192 -6.16 -2.48 8.63
CA ALA A 192 -7.51 -2.03 9.02
C ALA A 192 -8.67 -3.06 8.87
N THR A 193 -8.44 -4.24 8.27
CA THR A 193 -9.46 -5.29 8.12
C THR A 193 -9.71 -6.06 9.42
N LEU A 194 -10.94 -6.57 9.59
CA LEU A 194 -11.27 -7.48 10.67
C LEU A 194 -10.72 -8.88 10.41
N MET A 195 -10.34 -9.60 11.47
CA MET A 195 -9.88 -11.00 11.36
C MET A 195 -10.89 -11.91 10.64
N ALA A 196 -12.19 -11.67 10.82
CA ALA A 196 -13.24 -12.43 10.16
C ALA A 196 -13.25 -12.24 8.63
N ASP A 197 -12.86 -11.05 8.16
CA ASP A 197 -12.77 -10.73 6.74
C ASP A 197 -11.54 -11.39 6.11
N VAL A 198 -10.39 -11.37 6.82
CA VAL A 198 -9.20 -12.15 6.41
C VAL A 198 -9.53 -13.64 6.27
N LYS A 199 -10.27 -14.22 7.23
CA LYS A 199 -10.73 -15.61 7.14
C LYS A 199 -11.64 -15.86 5.93
N ARG A 200 -12.54 -14.93 5.63
CA ARG A 200 -13.44 -15.03 4.47
C ARG A 200 -12.67 -14.95 3.16
N ALA A 201 -11.71 -14.03 3.06
CA ALA A 201 -10.84 -13.90 1.89
C ALA A 201 -10.01 -15.18 1.70
N TYR A 202 -9.33 -15.64 2.75
CA TYR A 202 -8.51 -16.85 2.69
C TYR A 202 -9.32 -18.08 2.23
N ALA A 203 -10.55 -18.25 2.74
CA ALA A 203 -11.42 -19.35 2.33
C ALA A 203 -11.89 -19.28 0.86
N ARG A 204 -11.84 -18.10 0.22
CA ARG A 204 -12.36 -17.87 -1.13
C ARG A 204 -11.28 -17.76 -2.20
N VAL A 205 -10.20 -17.02 -1.92
CA VAL A 205 -9.12 -16.75 -2.87
C VAL A 205 -7.81 -17.48 -2.55
N GLY A 206 -7.73 -18.14 -1.39
CA GLY A 206 -6.50 -18.78 -0.91
C GLY A 206 -5.44 -17.79 -0.43
N ALA A 207 -4.32 -18.32 0.07
CA ALA A 207 -3.23 -17.51 0.63
C ALA A 207 -2.52 -16.65 -0.42
N GLU A 208 -2.40 -17.14 -1.65
CA GLU A 208 -1.61 -16.54 -2.75
C GLU A 208 -2.06 -15.14 -3.17
N LYS A 209 -3.28 -14.74 -2.76
CA LYS A 209 -3.93 -13.46 -3.13
C LYS A 209 -3.96 -12.45 -1.99
N ILE A 210 -3.41 -12.79 -0.83
CA ILE A 210 -3.48 -11.97 0.39
C ILE A 210 -2.09 -11.49 0.76
N LEU A 211 -1.98 -10.21 1.12
CA LEU A 211 -0.77 -9.53 1.54
C LEU A 211 -0.98 -8.97 2.93
N MET A 212 -0.13 -9.33 3.88
CA MET A 212 -0.15 -8.69 5.20
C MET A 212 0.39 -7.27 5.08
N GLY A 213 -0.32 -6.31 5.65
CA GLY A 213 0.19 -4.98 5.93
C GLY A 213 -0.43 -4.42 7.20
N SER A 214 0.18 -3.38 7.75
CA SER A 214 -0.22 -2.81 9.04
C SER A 214 -0.72 -1.38 8.99
N GLU A 215 -0.48 -0.67 7.88
CA GLU A 215 -0.73 0.76 7.78
C GLU A 215 -0.05 1.53 8.92
N TRP A 216 1.15 1.12 9.36
CA TRP A 216 1.88 1.85 10.40
C TRP A 216 2.01 3.33 9.98
N PRO A 217 1.77 4.31 10.88
CA PRO A 217 1.57 4.17 12.33
C PRO A 217 0.10 3.97 12.78
N GLY A 218 -0.83 3.69 11.88
CA GLY A 218 -2.24 3.43 12.18
C GLY A 218 -2.49 2.13 12.96
N SER A 219 -1.66 1.11 12.76
CA SER A 219 -1.62 -0.12 13.57
C SER A 219 -0.19 -0.51 13.95
N ASP A 220 -0.05 -1.61 14.68
CA ASP A 220 1.23 -2.22 15.07
C ASP A 220 1.48 -3.53 14.32
N PHE A 221 2.74 -3.76 13.92
CA PHE A 221 3.17 -4.95 13.17
C PHE A 221 2.85 -6.26 13.90
N ASP A 222 3.09 -6.34 15.21
CA ASP A 222 2.89 -7.56 16.00
C ASP A 222 1.40 -7.92 16.15
N LEU A 223 0.53 -6.91 16.26
CA LEU A 223 -0.92 -7.07 16.25
C LEU A 223 -1.40 -7.66 14.92
N GLU A 224 -0.92 -7.12 13.81
CA GLU A 224 -1.31 -7.55 12.47
C GLU A 224 -0.80 -8.97 12.15
N ARG A 225 0.43 -9.29 12.55
CA ARG A 225 0.94 -10.66 12.52
C ARG A 225 0.11 -11.63 13.35
N MET A 226 -0.30 -11.22 14.55
CA MET A 226 -1.20 -12.03 15.39
C MET A 226 -2.56 -12.25 14.70
N LYS A 227 -3.11 -11.22 14.05
CA LYS A 227 -4.35 -11.33 13.26
C LYS A 227 -4.20 -12.37 12.15
N ILE A 228 -3.12 -12.31 11.36
CA ILE A 228 -2.83 -13.30 10.31
C ILE A 228 -2.68 -14.70 10.91
N ALA A 229 -1.92 -14.87 12.00
CA ALA A 229 -1.73 -16.17 12.64
C ALA A 229 -3.04 -16.81 13.15
N LYS A 230 -4.02 -16.00 13.56
CA LYS A 230 -5.35 -16.48 13.99
C LYS A 230 -6.33 -16.69 12.82
N ALA A 231 -6.12 -15.99 11.71
CA ALA A 231 -6.94 -16.14 10.51
C ALA A 231 -6.49 -17.32 9.63
N ILE A 232 -5.18 -17.54 9.52
CA ILE A 232 -4.54 -18.50 8.63
C ILE A 232 -3.71 -19.48 9.48
N PRO A 233 -4.31 -20.62 9.88
CA PRO A 233 -3.67 -21.56 10.79
C PRO A 233 -2.53 -22.34 10.12
N ASP A 234 -2.66 -22.64 8.83
CA ASP A 234 -1.62 -23.34 8.07
C ASP A 234 -0.34 -22.48 7.98
N ALA A 235 0.81 -23.11 8.27
CA ALA A 235 2.07 -22.39 8.39
C ALA A 235 2.68 -22.02 7.04
N ALA A 236 2.46 -22.83 6.00
CA ALA A 236 2.97 -22.54 4.66
C ALA A 236 2.19 -21.39 4.03
N ASP A 237 0.86 -21.43 4.16
CA ASP A 237 -0.02 -20.35 3.71
C ASP A 237 0.24 -19.05 4.46
N ARG A 238 0.48 -19.12 5.77
CA ARG A 238 0.86 -17.94 6.54
C ARG A 238 2.19 -17.33 6.07
N ALA A 239 3.18 -18.15 5.73
CA ALA A 239 4.45 -17.66 5.21
C ALA A 239 4.30 -16.94 3.85
N LEU A 240 3.35 -17.38 3.02
CA LEU A 240 2.98 -16.67 1.79
C LEU A 240 2.39 -15.29 2.11
N VAL A 241 1.40 -15.23 3.01
CA VAL A 241 0.71 -13.97 3.35
C VAL A 241 1.59 -12.98 4.10
N GLU A 242 2.42 -13.45 5.04
CA GLU A 242 3.30 -12.60 5.84
C GLU A 242 4.50 -12.05 5.05
N GLY A 243 4.76 -12.49 3.81
CA GLY A 243 5.83 -11.90 3.01
C GLY A 243 6.14 -12.58 1.68
N GLY A 244 5.92 -13.90 1.56
CA GLY A 244 6.27 -14.65 0.35
C GLY A 244 5.57 -14.13 -0.92
N ASN A 245 4.29 -13.79 -0.82
CA ASN A 245 3.52 -13.22 -1.93
C ASN A 245 4.08 -11.88 -2.36
N TYR A 246 4.40 -11.00 -1.40
CA TYR A 246 4.87 -9.66 -1.69
C TYR A 246 6.29 -9.68 -2.27
N ALA A 247 7.16 -10.55 -1.76
CA ALA A 247 8.49 -10.80 -2.32
C ALA A 247 8.42 -11.25 -3.79
N ARG A 248 7.52 -12.20 -4.10
CA ARG A 248 7.29 -12.66 -5.46
C ARG A 248 6.73 -11.56 -6.36
N LEU A 249 5.75 -10.81 -5.86
CA LEU A 249 5.10 -9.71 -6.59
C LEU A 249 6.10 -8.63 -6.99
N LEU A 250 7.02 -8.27 -6.07
CA LEU A 250 8.03 -7.23 -6.28
C LEU A 250 9.37 -7.76 -6.80
N ARG A 251 9.48 -9.07 -7.05
CA ARG A 251 10.70 -9.75 -7.55
C ARG A 251 11.92 -9.47 -6.66
N LEU A 252 11.73 -9.58 -5.35
CA LEU A 252 12.81 -9.42 -4.38
C LEU A 252 13.63 -10.70 -4.28
N ASP A 253 14.94 -10.56 -4.17
CA ASP A 253 15.85 -11.67 -3.93
C ASP A 253 15.67 -12.15 -2.48
N VAL A 254 14.99 -13.29 -2.32
CA VAL A 254 14.82 -13.95 -1.02
C VAL A 254 16.09 -14.76 -0.75
N ALA A 255 17.07 -14.15 -0.06
CA ALA A 255 18.24 -14.86 0.43
C ALA A 255 17.91 -15.78 1.62
#